data_AF-A0A448NVH3-F1
#
_entry.id   AF-A0A448NVH3-F1
#
_cell.length_a   1.000
_cell.length_b   1.000
_cell.length_c   1.000
_cell.angle_alpha   90.00
_cell.angle_beta   90.00
_cell.angle_gamma   90.00
#
_symmetry.space_group_name_H-M   'P 1'
#
loop_
_entity.id
_entity.type
_entity.pdbx_description
1 polymer ?
#
loop_
_entity_poly.entity_id
_entity_poly.type
_entity_poly.pdbx_seq_one_letter_code
_entity_poly.pdbx_strand_id
1 'polypeptide(L)'
;MTSQNPTDQTPTVQASTAQTSASQTSASQAVDNQTTGEPEIGYEQARDELVEVVRRLESGGTSLADTMALWERGEKLAAICQTWLDGARSRIDQARRQSGPVGS
;
A
#
# COMPACT_ATOMS: atom_id res chain seq x y z
N MET A 1 -0.54 -56.69 -40.79
CA MET A 1 0.42 -56.20 -39.77
C MET A 1 0.06 -54.77 -39.45
N THR A 2 -0.33 -54.61 -38.19
CA THR A 2 -1.13 -53.55 -37.59
C THR A 2 -0.42 -52.20 -37.54
N SER A 3 -1.12 -51.11 -37.87
CA SER A 3 -1.10 -49.89 -37.05
C SER A 3 -1.94 -48.80 -37.74
N GLN A 4 -3.03 -48.38 -37.09
CA GLN A 4 -3.37 -46.99 -36.84
C GLN A 4 -4.80 -46.94 -36.29
N ASN A 5 -4.91 -46.67 -34.99
CA ASN A 5 -6.14 -46.23 -34.36
C ASN A 5 -5.96 -44.76 -33.99
N PRO A 6 -6.62 -43.81 -34.68
CA PRO A 6 -6.55 -42.41 -34.32
C PRO A 6 -7.46 -42.13 -33.12
N THR A 7 -6.80 -41.83 -31.99
CA THR A 7 -7.19 -40.89 -30.94
C THR A 7 -8.68 -40.66 -30.68
N ASP A 8 -9.09 -41.22 -29.54
CA ASP A 8 -10.14 -40.80 -28.60
C ASP A 8 -10.36 -39.27 -28.62
N GLN A 9 -11.37 -38.80 -29.35
CA GLN A 9 -11.89 -37.45 -29.17
C GLN A 9 -12.97 -37.51 -28.10
N THR A 10 -12.56 -37.11 -26.90
CA THR A 10 -13.39 -36.90 -25.74
C THR A 10 -14.41 -35.77 -26.02
N PRO A 11 -15.67 -35.89 -25.61
CA PRO A 11 -16.67 -34.86 -25.84
C PRO A 11 -16.52 -33.73 -24.82
N THR A 12 -16.15 -32.53 -25.27
CA THR A 12 -16.29 -31.31 -24.47
C THR A 12 -17.73 -30.82 -24.57
N VAL A 13 -18.52 -31.11 -23.54
CA VAL A 13 -19.85 -30.52 -23.33
C VAL A 13 -19.75 -29.30 -22.41
N GLN A 14 -20.68 -28.38 -22.66
CA GLN A 14 -21.23 -27.35 -21.76
C GLN A 14 -20.75 -25.91 -21.96
N ALA A 15 -21.66 -25.19 -22.64
CA ALA A 15 -21.88 -23.77 -22.50
C ALA A 15 -22.18 -23.39 -21.04
N SER A 16 -21.71 -22.20 -20.63
CA SER A 16 -22.47 -21.41 -19.66
C SER A 16 -22.08 -19.94 -19.76
N THR A 17 -23.10 -19.15 -20.06
CA THR A 17 -23.24 -17.71 -19.86
C THR A 17 -22.60 -17.20 -18.57
N ALA A 18 -21.91 -16.05 -18.63
CA ALA A 18 -22.48 -14.77 -18.15
C ALA A 18 -21.40 -13.69 -17.91
N GLN A 19 -21.84 -12.45 -18.14
CA GLN A 19 -21.51 -11.24 -17.38
C GLN A 19 -20.16 -10.55 -17.61
N THR A 20 -20.25 -9.51 -18.44
CA THR A 20 -19.74 -8.16 -18.18
C THR A 20 -19.45 -7.91 -16.70
N SER A 21 -18.20 -7.57 -16.39
CA SER A 21 -17.83 -6.86 -15.16
C SER A 21 -16.77 -5.82 -15.51
N ALA A 22 -17.21 -4.74 -16.14
CA ALA A 22 -16.62 -3.44 -15.91
C ALA A 22 -17.28 -2.90 -14.64
N SER A 23 -16.58 -3.00 -13.51
CA SER A 23 -16.96 -2.51 -12.17
C SER A 23 -15.93 -3.11 -11.19
N GLN A 24 -15.23 -2.42 -10.31
CA GLN A 24 -15.42 -1.12 -9.69
C GLN A 24 -14.07 -0.71 -9.06
N THR A 25 -13.70 0.55 -9.28
CA THR A 25 -13.43 1.49 -8.19
C THR A 25 -12.58 0.99 -7.02
N SER A 26 -11.26 1.03 -7.17
CA SER A 26 -10.41 1.37 -6.02
C SER A 26 -10.34 2.88 -5.89
N ALA A 27 -11.49 3.48 -5.57
CA ALA A 27 -11.48 4.61 -4.66
C ALA A 27 -11.27 4.01 -3.27
N SER A 28 -10.03 3.61 -2.95
CA SER A 28 -9.60 3.70 -1.56
C SER A 28 -9.54 5.19 -1.30
N GLN A 29 -10.67 5.68 -0.80
CA GLN A 29 -10.88 7.03 -0.38
C GLN A 29 -9.64 7.48 0.37
N ALA A 30 -8.95 8.43 -0.24
CA ALA A 30 -8.08 9.32 0.47
C ALA A 30 -8.95 9.93 1.57
N VAL A 31 -8.88 9.36 2.76
CA VAL A 31 -9.18 10.07 3.98
C VAL A 31 -8.04 11.06 4.16
N ASP A 32 -7.99 12.03 3.26
CA ASP A 32 -7.28 13.28 3.39
C ASP A 32 -7.97 14.01 4.53
N ASN A 33 -7.65 13.60 5.77
CA ASN A 33 -8.02 14.35 6.94
C ASN A 33 -7.05 15.54 7.04
N GLN A 34 -7.20 16.46 6.08
CA GLN A 34 -6.40 17.66 5.97
C GLN A 34 -6.72 18.58 7.13
N THR A 35 -5.76 18.75 8.04
CA THR A 35 -5.83 19.82 9.03
C THR A 35 -4.42 20.18 9.52
N THR A 36 -3.86 21.19 8.84
CA THR A 36 -2.85 22.15 9.31
C THR A 36 -1.42 21.62 9.44
N GLY A 37 -0.61 21.85 8.40
CA GLY A 37 0.83 21.57 8.37
C GLY A 37 1.19 20.21 7.80
N GLU A 38 0.41 19.72 6.82
CA GLU A 38 0.61 18.39 6.26
C GLU A 38 1.95 18.27 5.52
N PRO A 39 2.64 17.13 5.68
CA PRO A 39 3.78 16.79 4.85
C PRO A 39 3.40 16.83 3.35
N GLU A 40 4.36 17.12 2.47
CA GLU A 40 4.13 17.21 1.01
C GLU A 40 3.48 15.95 0.41
N ILE A 41 3.57 14.80 1.10
CA ILE A 41 2.99 13.53 0.70
C ILE A 41 2.21 12.86 1.84
N GLY A 42 1.18 12.09 1.49
CA GLY A 42 0.39 11.30 2.43
C GLY A 42 1.17 10.14 3.06
N TYR A 43 0.67 9.64 4.21
CA TYR A 43 1.32 8.57 4.97
C TYR A 43 1.59 7.30 4.15
N GLU A 44 0.60 6.79 3.42
CA GLU A 44 0.74 5.54 2.67
C GLU A 44 1.77 5.69 1.55
N GLN A 45 1.75 6.82 0.84
CA GLN A 45 2.75 7.13 -0.18
C GLN A 45 4.16 7.23 0.43
N ALA A 46 4.31 7.90 1.57
CA ALA A 46 5.60 8.01 2.26
C ALA A 46 6.13 6.64 2.71
N ARG A 47 5.24 5.78 3.23
CA ARG A 47 5.58 4.42 3.65
C ARG A 47 6.02 3.57 2.46
N ASP A 48 5.27 3.60 1.36
CA ASP A 48 5.56 2.78 0.19
C ASP A 48 6.88 3.21 -0.47
N GLU A 49 7.16 4.52 -0.50
CA GLU A 49 8.46 5.04 -0.94
C GLU A 49 9.61 4.62 -0.01
N LEU A 50 9.39 4.63 1.31
CA LEU A 50 10.37 4.19 2.30
C LEU A 50 10.71 2.70 2.11
N VAL A 51 9.70 1.87 1.82
CA VAL A 51 9.89 0.45 1.51
C VAL A 51 10.79 0.26 0.28
N GLU A 52 10.58 1.03 -0.78
CA GLU A 52 11.46 0.96 -1.97
C GLU A 52 12.89 1.42 -1.68
N VAL A 53 13.06 2.47 -0.85
CA VAL A 53 14.39 2.92 -0.40
C VAL A 53 15.11 1.81 0.37
N VAL A 54 14.44 1.19 1.35
CA VAL A 54 14.99 0.07 2.13
C VAL A 54 15.34 -1.10 1.21
N ARG A 55 14.44 -1.48 0.31
CA ARG A 55 14.68 -2.56 -0.65
C ARG A 55 15.92 -2.29 -1.50
N ARG A 56 16.14 -1.04 -1.92
CA ARG A 56 17.33 -0.67 -2.69
C ARG A 56 18.61 -0.74 -1.87
N LEU A 57 18.58 -0.26 -0.62
CA LEU A 57 19.71 -0.38 0.31
C LEU A 57 20.07 -1.85 0.59
N GLU A 58 19.08 -2.70 0.81
CA GLU A 58 19.25 -4.13 1.05
C GLU A 58 19.77 -4.89 -0.18
N SER A 59 19.37 -4.47 -1.38
CA SER A 59 19.87 -5.09 -2.63
C SER A 59 21.38 -4.87 -2.84
N GLY A 60 21.94 -3.83 -2.22
CA GLY A 60 23.31 -3.42 -2.41
C GLY A 60 23.63 -3.07 -3.88
N GLY A 61 24.92 -3.12 -4.24
CA GLY A 61 25.36 -2.91 -5.63
C GLY A 61 25.30 -1.45 -6.12
N THR A 62 25.03 -0.49 -5.23
CA THR A 62 25.07 0.95 -5.50
C THR A 62 26.37 1.57 -5.01
N SER A 63 26.74 2.74 -5.55
CA SER A 63 27.92 3.45 -5.05
C SER A 63 27.72 3.94 -3.60
N LEU A 64 28.80 4.29 -2.91
CA LEU A 64 28.70 4.88 -1.56
C LEU A 64 27.85 6.17 -1.57
N ALA A 65 28.06 7.03 -2.56
CA ALA A 65 27.31 8.27 -2.70
C ALA A 65 25.80 8.01 -2.88
N ASP A 66 25.44 7.02 -3.72
CA ASP A 66 24.05 6.64 -3.91
C ASP A 66 23.43 6.02 -2.64
N THR A 67 24.21 5.22 -1.92
CA THR A 67 23.79 4.61 -0.65
C THR A 67 23.52 5.68 0.41
N MET A 68 24.36 6.72 0.46
CA MET A 68 24.15 7.88 1.34
C MET A 68 22.89 8.66 0.96
N ALA A 69 22.67 8.93 -0.34
CA ALA A 69 21.48 9.63 -0.80
C ALA A 69 20.18 8.85 -0.50
N LEU A 70 20.21 7.52 -0.64
CA LEU A 70 19.10 6.64 -0.26
C LEU A 70 18.82 6.70 1.24
N TRP A 71 19.86 6.67 2.08
CA TRP A 71 19.70 6.79 3.52
C TRP A 71 19.07 8.13 3.91
N GLU A 72 19.59 9.26 3.41
CA GLU A 72 19.04 10.60 3.70
C GLU A 72 17.57 10.74 3.26
N ARG A 73 17.22 10.13 2.12
CA ARG A 73 15.83 10.05 1.66
C ARG A 73 14.97 9.21 2.62
N GLY A 74 15.49 8.07 3.06
CA GLY A 74 14.83 7.21 4.05
C GLY A 74 14.54 7.95 5.36
N GLU A 75 15.52 8.71 5.88
CA GLU A 75 15.35 9.52 7.10
C GLU A 75 14.24 10.57 6.95
N LYS A 76 14.19 11.27 5.80
CA LYS A 76 13.11 12.24 5.52
C LYS A 76 11.74 11.55 5.48
N LEU A 77 11.63 10.41 4.82
CA LEU A 77 10.38 9.66 4.73
C LEU A 77 9.91 9.14 6.09
N ALA A 78 10.85 8.66 6.92
CA ALA A 78 10.56 8.23 8.29
C ALA A 78 10.04 9.41 9.14
N ALA A 79 10.64 10.59 9.03
CA ALA A 79 10.17 11.79 9.72
C ALA A 79 8.76 12.23 9.29
N ILE A 80 8.45 12.13 7.99
CA ILE A 80 7.11 12.36 7.45
C ILE A 80 6.12 11.37 8.04
N CYS A 81 6.44 10.08 8.04
CA CYS A 81 5.60 9.04 8.62
C CYS A 81 5.32 9.30 10.10
N GLN A 82 6.35 9.67 10.86
CA GLN A 82 6.22 9.99 12.28
C GLN A 82 5.28 11.17 12.51
N THR A 83 5.39 12.24 11.71
CA THR A 83 4.52 13.42 11.80
C THR A 83 3.05 13.05 11.63
N TRP A 84 2.73 12.18 10.66
CA TRP A 84 1.38 11.66 10.46
C TRP A 84 0.86 10.86 11.66
N LEU A 85 1.70 9.98 12.23
CA LEU A 85 1.34 9.16 13.39
C LEU A 85 1.12 10.01 14.65
N ASP A 86 1.96 11.01 14.87
CA ASP A 86 1.85 11.95 15.99
C ASP A 86 0.56 12.77 15.89
N GLY A 87 0.23 13.25 14.68
CA GLY A 87 -1.03 13.95 14.42
C GLY A 87 -2.26 13.07 14.68
N ALA A 88 -2.23 11.81 14.24
CA ALA A 88 -3.30 10.86 14.55
C ALA A 88 -3.42 10.60 16.05
N ARG A 89 -2.30 10.45 16.75
CA ARG A 89 -2.27 10.24 18.20
C ARG A 89 -2.86 11.42 18.97
N SER A 90 -2.48 12.63 18.60
CA SER A 90 -2.97 13.87 19.22
C SER A 90 -4.50 13.99 19.12
N ARG A 91 -5.08 13.65 17.95
CA ARG A 91 -6.54 13.64 17.73
C ARG A 91 -7.25 12.65 18.64
N ILE A 92 -6.71 11.43 18.80
CA ILE A 92 -7.27 10.42 19.70
C ILE A 92 -7.22 10.89 21.15
N ASP A 93 -6.09 11.45 21.58
CA ASP A 93 -5.93 11.95 22.94
C ASP A 93 -6.84 13.16 23.23
N GLN A 94 -7.07 14.03 22.23
CA GLN A 94 -8.04 15.11 22.33
C GLN A 94 -9.48 14.61 22.46
N ALA A 95 -9.88 13.65 21.61
CA ALA A 95 -11.20 13.04 21.69
C ALA A 95 -11.44 12.39 23.06
N ARG A 96 -10.44 11.66 23.59
CA ARG A 96 -10.50 11.05 24.93
C ARG A 96 -10.71 12.09 26.05
N ARG A 97 -10.03 13.24 25.99
CA ARG A 97 -10.22 14.33 26.98
C ARG A 97 -11.62 14.94 26.90
N GLN A 98 -12.16 15.07 25.69
CA GLN A 98 -13.50 15.63 25.47
C GLN A 98 -14.62 14.68 25.92
N SER A 99 -14.42 13.37 25.83
CA SER A 99 -15.44 12.39 26.22
C SER A 99 -15.66 12.26 27.73
N GLY A 100 -14.73 12.71 28.58
CA GLY A 100 -14.85 12.70 30.05
C GLY A 100 -15.08 11.30 30.68
N PRO A 101 -14.86 11.11 31.99
CA PRO A 101 -15.28 9.87 32.63
C PRO A 101 -16.82 9.87 32.70
N VAL A 102 -17.45 9.04 31.87
CA VAL A 102 -18.87 8.72 32.06
C VAL A 102 -18.98 7.83 33.31
N GLY A 103 -19.15 8.47 34.46
CA GLY A 103 -19.31 7.75 35.73
C GLY A 103 -18.60 8.41 36.90
N SER A 104 -19.26 9.36 37.54
CA SER A 104 -19.24 9.60 38.99
C SER A 104 -20.55 10.26 39.38
#